data_AF-A0A959AZH0-F1
#
_entry.id   AF-A0A959AZH0-F1
#
_cell.length_a   1.000
_cell.length_b   1.000
_cell.length_c   1.000
_cell.angle_alpha   90.00
_cell.angle_beta   90.00
_cell.angle_gamma   90.00
#
_symmetry.space_group_name_H-M   'P 1'
#
loop_
_entity.id
_entity.type
_entity.pdbx_description
1 polymer ?
#
loop_
_entity_poly.entity_id
_entity_poly.type
_entity_poly.pdbx_seq_one_letter_code
_entity_poly.pdbx_strand_id
1 'polypeptide(L)' 'MFRNYLKTAIRNLWRFRGYTLINILGLAIGVACVLLILLYVQTEVGFDRFHEKRDRIYRLTLSISNPQT' A
#
# COMPACT_ATOMS: atom_id res chain seq x y z
N MET A 1 -30.90 -16.18 14.55
CA MET A 1 -30.58 -16.50 13.14
C MET A 1 -29.08 -16.40 12.84
N PHE A 2 -28.42 -15.24 12.96
CA PHE A 2 -26.99 -15.01 12.63
C PHE A 2 -26.00 -16.02 13.25
N ARG A 3 -26.21 -16.39 14.52
CA ARG A 3 -25.42 -17.43 15.21
C ARG A 3 -25.38 -18.78 14.48
N ASN A 4 -26.48 -19.17 13.82
CA ASN A 4 -26.55 -20.46 13.15
C ASN A 4 -25.82 -20.44 11.80
N TYR A 5 -25.89 -19.31 11.08
CA TYR A 5 -25.11 -19.10 9.86
C TYR A 5 -23.62 -19.07 10.16
N LEU A 6 -23.19 -18.36 11.21
CA LEU A 6 -21.79 -18.30 11.62
C LEU A 6 -21.27 -19.70 12.02
N LYS A 7 -22.06 -20.47 12.79
CA LYS A 7 -21.72 -21.85 13.17
C LYS A 7 -21.59 -22.77 11.95
N THR A 8 -22.46 -22.60 10.95
CA THR A 8 -22.42 -23.39 9.72
C THR A 8 -21.23 -23.02 8.83
N ALA A 9 -20.92 -21.73 8.70
CA ALA A 9 -19.76 -21.24 7.95
C ALA A 9 -18.45 -21.75 8.56
N ILE A 10 -18.27 -21.63 9.88
CA ILE A 10 -17.07 -22.11 10.58
C ILE A 10 -16.90 -23.63 10.40
N ARG A 11 -17.98 -24.40 10.50
CA ARG A 11 -17.95 -25.84 10.28
C ARG A 11 -17.59 -26.22 8.84
N ASN A 12 -18.03 -25.44 7.86
CA ASN A 12 -17.69 -25.65 6.46
C ASN A 12 -16.22 -25.31 6.16
N LEU A 13 -15.71 -24.19 6.71
CA LEU A 13 -14.29 -23.82 6.64
C LEU A 13 -13.40 -24.92 7.25
N TRP A 14 -13.81 -25.49 8.39
CA TRP A 14 -13.09 -26.58 9.05
C TRP A 14 -13.15 -27.92 8.32
N ARG A 15 -14.14 -28.13 7.43
CA ARG A 15 -14.26 -29.35 6.62
C ARG A 15 -13.34 -29.31 5.40
N PHE A 16 -13.13 -28.13 4.81
CA PHE A 16 -12.29 -27.93 3.63
C PHE A 16 -11.03 -27.12 3.97
N ARG A 17 -10.23 -27.58 4.95
CA ARG A 17 -9.12 -26.81 5.53
C ARG A 17 -8.04 -26.42 4.53
N GLY A 18 -7.62 -27.34 3.64
CA GLY A 18 -6.56 -27.05 2.67
C GLY A 18 -6.95 -25.96 1.66
N TYR A 19 -8.13 -26.11 1.04
CA TYR A 19 -8.66 -25.13 0.09
C TYR A 19 -8.93 -23.78 0.75
N THR A 20 -9.52 -23.80 1.95
CA THR A 20 -9.79 -22.59 2.74
C THR A 20 -8.49 -21.87 3.09
N LEU A 21 -7.46 -22.61 3.51
CA LEU A 21 -6.16 -22.05 3.90
C LEU A 21 -5.50 -21.33 2.72
N ILE A 22 -5.44 -21.97 1.55
CA ILE A 22 -4.82 -21.38 0.35
C ILE A 22 -5.54 -20.08 -0.05
N ASN A 23 -6.88 -20.07 -0.05
CA ASN A 23 -7.65 -18.88 -0.40
C ASN A 23 -7.45 -17.75 0.61
N ILE A 24 -7.50 -18.04 1.91
CA ILE A 24 -7.32 -17.03 2.96
C ILE A 24 -5.89 -16.48 2.92
N LEU A 25 -4.87 -17.34 2.77
CA LEU A 25 -3.48 -16.90 2.70
C LEU A 25 -3.21 -16.08 1.43
N GLY A 26 -3.70 -16.52 0.27
CA GLY A 26 -3.56 -15.77 -0.98
C GLY A 26 -4.20 -14.39 -0.90
N LEU A 27 -5.41 -14.30 -0.34
CA LEU A 27 -6.08 -13.02 -0.10
C LEU A 27 -5.32 -12.16 0.90
N ALA A 28 -4.88 -12.73 2.02
CA ALA A 28 -4.15 -12.00 3.05
C ALA A 28 -2.82 -11.42 2.52
N ILE A 29 -2.06 -12.21 1.76
CA ILE A 29 -0.81 -11.78 1.14
C ILE A 29 -1.09 -10.70 0.08
N GLY A 30 -2.10 -10.86 -0.76
CA GLY A 30 -2.47 -9.86 -1.77
C GLY A 30 -2.83 -8.51 -1.13
N VAL A 31 -3.63 -8.52 -0.06
CA VAL A 31 -3.98 -7.32 0.70
C VAL A 31 -2.75 -6.70 1.36
N ALA A 32 -1.87 -7.52 1.96
CA ALA A 32 -0.64 -7.05 2.56
C ALA A 32 0.28 -6.36 1.53
N CYS A 33 0.47 -6.97 0.35
CA CYS A 33 1.26 -6.39 -0.74
C CYS A 33 0.69 -5.03 -1.19
N VAL A 34 -0.62 -4.94 -1.42
CA VAL A 34 -1.26 -3.68 -1.83
C VAL A 34 -1.10 -2.61 -0.75
N LEU A 35 -1.26 -2.96 0.53
CA LEU A 35 -1.06 -2.03 1.64
C LEU A 35 0.38 -1.53 1.73
N LEU A 36 1.37 -2.41 1.56
CA LEU A 36 2.79 -2.02 1.55
C LEU A 36 3.11 -1.07 0.40
N ILE A 37 2.60 -1.35 -0.81
CA ILE A 37 2.77 -0.47 -1.96
C ILE A 37 2.10 0.89 -1.70
N LEU A 38 0.89 0.90 -1.12
CA LEU A 38 0.19 2.13 -0.78
C LEU A 38 0.99 2.99 0.21
N LEU A 39 1.54 2.38 1.26
CA LEU A 39 2.38 3.06 2.24
C LEU A 39 3.66 3.59 1.59
N TYR A 40 4.28 2.82 0.70
CA TYR A 40 5.46 3.25 -0.04
C TYR A 40 5.14 4.47 -0.92
N VAL A 41 4.07 4.39 -1.73
CA VAL A 41 3.62 5.50 -2.59
C VAL A 41 3.25 6.74 -1.77
N GLN A 42 2.56 6.56 -0.64
CA GLN A 42 2.24 7.65 0.27
C GLN A 42 3.51 8.32 0.81
N THR A 43 4.55 7.54 1.07
CA THR A 43 5.84 8.05 1.53
C THR A 43 6.57 8.78 0.40
N GLU A 44 6.64 8.24 -0.81
CA GLU A 44 7.27 8.88 -1.97
C GLU A 44 6.57 10.17 -2.40
N VAL A 45 5.23 10.14 -2.53
CA VAL A 45 4.43 11.33 -2.87
C VAL A 45 4.37 12.33 -1.70
N GLY A 46 4.57 11.86 -0.48
CA GLY A 46 4.69 12.66 0.74
C GLY A 46 6.11 13.20 0.99
N PHE A 47 7.13 12.61 0.37
CA PHE A 47 8.51 13.06 0.44
C PHE A 47 8.63 14.49 -0.13
N ASP A 48 7.90 14.71 -1.22
CA ASP A 48 7.68 16.03 -1.78
C ASP A 48 6.53 16.82 -1.11
N ARG A 49 6.19 16.48 0.16
CA ARG A 49 5.28 17.26 1.05
C ARG A 49 5.78 17.61 2.48
N PHE A 50 6.89 17.05 3.00
CA PHE A 50 7.55 17.46 4.26
C PHE A 50 7.78 18.97 4.55
N HIS A 51 7.95 19.87 3.58
CA HIS A 51 8.06 21.31 3.85
C HIS A 51 6.67 21.98 3.85
N GLU A 52 6.27 22.62 4.95
CA GLU A 52 4.96 23.30 5.10
C GLU A 52 4.81 24.55 4.19
N LYS A 53 5.89 25.04 3.58
CA LYS A 53 5.92 26.24 2.72
C LYS A 53 6.46 25.96 1.30
N ARG A 54 6.04 24.86 0.66
CA ARG A 54 6.53 24.44 -0.67
C ARG A 54 6.36 25.49 -1.75
N ASP A 55 5.26 26.25 -1.70
CA ASP A 55 4.99 27.34 -2.64
C ASP A 55 6.02 28.48 -2.62
N ARG A 56 6.90 28.51 -1.60
CA ARG A 56 7.92 29.56 -1.42
C ARG A 56 9.36 29.07 -1.61
N ILE A 57 9.56 27.79 -1.95
CA ILE A 57 10.88 27.22 -2.18
C ILE A 57 11.19 27.30 -3.67
N TYR A 58 12.02 28.28 -4.05
CA TYR A 58 12.52 28.42 -5.42
C TYR A 58 13.88 27.74 -5.53
N ARG A 59 14.04 26.84 -6.51
CA ARG A 59 15.33 26.21 -6.83
C ARG A 59 16.15 27.19 -7.68
N LEU A 60 17.20 27.76 -7.09
CA LEU A 60 18.16 28.57 -7.85
C LEU A 60 19.03 27.64 -8.69
N THR A 61 18.72 27.55 -9.98
CA THR A 61 19.57 26.86 -10.96
C THR A 61 20.62 27.84 -11.48
N LEU A 62 21.86 27.67 -11.04
CA LEU A 62 23.01 28.32 -11.66
C LEU A 62 23.23 27.69 -13.04
N SER A 63 22.70 28.32 -14.09
CA SER A 63 23.09 28.01 -15.46
C SER A 63 24.38 28.77 -15.76
N ILE A 64 25.51 28.10 -15.53
CA ILE A 64 26.81 28.61 -15.98
C ILE A 64 26.84 28.38 -17.48
N SER A 65 26.40 29.39 -18.23
CA SER A 65 26.73 29.51 -19.65
C SER A 65 28.23 29.72 -19.73
N ASN A 66 28.97 28.65 -20.03
CA ASN A 66 30.35 28.76 -20.45
C ASN A 66 30.34 29.23 -21.92
N PRO A 67 30.82 30.45 -22.24
CA PRO A 67 30.82 30.93 -23.62
C PRO A 67 31.97 30.37 -24.45
N GLN A 68 32.61 29.26 -24.04
CA GLN A 68 33.73 28.65 -24.76
C GLN A 68 33.72 27.12 -24.62
N THR A 69 32.91 26.40 -25.40
CA THR A 69 33.23 25.15 -26.16
C THR A 69 32.02 24.77 -27.01
#